data_AF-A0A354FP25-F1
#
_entry.id   AF-A0A354FP25-F1
#
_cell.length_a   1.000
_cell.length_b   1.000
_cell.length_c   1.000
_cell.angle_alpha   90.00
_cell.angle_beta   90.00
_cell.angle_gamma   90.00
#
_symmetry.space_group_name_H-M   'P 1'
#
loop_
_entity.id
_entity.type
_entity.pdbx_description
1 polymer ?
#
loop_
_entity_poly.entity_id
_entity_poly.type
_entity_poly.pdbx_seq_one_letter_code
_entity_poly.pdbx_strand_id
1 'polypeptide(L)'
;KRDAVFGFDGNHDIFDINDRTANMESRYVVQGNWKLLLHDPKNYGLPYAGKSAAHPDNLEGKPELYNLTEDPHEKNNLAEANPEKVAKMTKVLDAWWKP
;
A
#
# COMPACT_ATOMS: atom_id res chain seq x y z
N LYS A 1 23.39 6.14 -4.15
CA LYS A 1 22.65 5.50 -3.03
C LYS A 1 21.15 5.66 -3.34
N ARG A 2 20.34 4.59 -3.31
CA ARG A 2 18.87 4.73 -3.51
C ARG A 2 18.27 5.33 -2.25
N ASP A 3 17.40 6.33 -2.40
CA ASP A 3 16.72 7.04 -1.29
C ASP A 3 15.35 6.42 -0.94
N ALA A 4 14.75 5.71 -1.90
CA ALA A 4 13.47 5.05 -1.73
C ALA A 4 13.47 3.65 -2.36
N VAL A 5 12.68 2.76 -1.77
CA VAL A 5 12.31 1.45 -2.31
C VAL A 5 10.81 1.49 -2.61
N PHE A 6 10.42 1.01 -3.79
CA PHE A 6 9.03 0.98 -4.22
C PHE A 6 8.63 -0.46 -4.52
N GLY A 7 7.33 -0.74 -4.39
CA GLY A 7 6.78 -2.01 -4.79
C GLY A 7 5.26 -2.01 -4.74
N PHE A 8 4.68 -3.18 -4.99
CA PHE A 8 3.26 -3.42 -4.89
C PHE A 8 3.04 -4.88 -4.50
N ASP A 9 1.86 -5.15 -3.94
CA ASP A 9 1.30 -6.47 -3.77
C ASP A 9 0.07 -6.61 -4.67
N GLY A 10 -0.17 -7.83 -5.13
CA GLY A 10 -1.30 -8.15 -5.97
C GLY A 10 -1.93 -9.45 -5.51
N ASN A 11 -3.17 -9.65 -5.94
CA ASN A 11 -3.93 -10.84 -5.68
C ASN A 11 -3.16 -12.09 -6.15
N HIS A 12 -3.37 -13.22 -5.48
CA HIS A 12 -2.79 -14.48 -5.90
C HIS A 12 -3.25 -14.93 -7.30
N ASP A 13 -4.45 -14.52 -7.72
CA ASP A 13 -4.99 -14.81 -9.04
C ASP A 13 -4.52 -13.78 -10.08
N ILE A 14 -4.16 -14.26 -11.27
CA ILE A 14 -3.84 -13.41 -12.42
C ILE A 14 -5.13 -13.05 -13.12
N PHE A 15 -5.49 -11.75 -13.12
CA PHE A 15 -6.72 -11.27 -13.79
C PHE A 15 -6.52 -11.07 -15.29
N ASP A 16 -5.33 -10.60 -15.71
CA ASP A 16 -4.95 -10.47 -17.12
C ASP A 16 -3.45 -10.75 -17.26
N ILE A 17 -3.09 -11.63 -18.20
CA ILE A 17 -1.69 -11.99 -18.46
C ILE A 17 -0.91 -10.88 -19.19
N ASN A 18 -1.62 -9.97 -19.86
CA ASN A 18 -1.02 -8.88 -20.61
C ASN A 18 -0.94 -7.58 -19.80
N ASP A 19 -1.68 -7.47 -18.70
CA ASP A 19 -1.63 -6.35 -17.75
C ASP A 19 -1.16 -6.84 -16.38
N ARG A 20 0.11 -6.59 -16.06
CA ARG A 20 0.75 -7.00 -14.80
C ARG A 20 0.21 -6.28 -13.56
N THR A 21 -0.66 -5.30 -13.76
CA THR A 21 -1.19 -4.43 -12.71
C THR A 21 -2.67 -4.69 -12.48
N ALA A 22 -3.31 -5.48 -13.35
CA ALA A 22 -4.73 -5.77 -13.29
C ALA A 22 -5.17 -6.38 -11.95
N ASN A 23 -4.31 -7.17 -11.30
CA ASN A 23 -4.57 -7.79 -10.00
C ASN A 23 -3.88 -7.07 -8.82
N MET A 24 -3.32 -5.88 -9.00
CA MET A 24 -2.65 -5.12 -7.93
C MET A 24 -3.63 -4.74 -6.82
N GLU A 25 -3.28 -5.02 -5.57
CA GLU A 25 -4.08 -4.73 -4.38
C GLU A 25 -3.58 -3.48 -3.64
N SER A 26 -2.26 -3.32 -3.50
CA SER A 26 -1.69 -2.11 -2.91
C SER A 26 -0.34 -1.75 -3.53
N ARG A 27 0.00 -0.46 -3.49
CA ARG A 27 1.33 0.06 -3.81
C ARG A 27 1.98 0.58 -2.54
N TYR A 28 3.30 0.50 -2.46
CA TYR A 28 4.04 1.03 -1.33
C TYR A 28 5.33 1.75 -1.71
N VAL A 29 5.75 2.65 -0.82
CA VAL A 29 7.07 3.27 -0.83
C VAL A 29 7.68 3.23 0.57
N VAL A 30 8.94 2.83 0.65
CA VAL A 30 9.78 2.97 1.85
C VAL A 30 10.82 4.06 1.57
N GLN A 31 10.80 5.14 2.34
CA GLN A 31 11.74 6.26 2.23
C GLN A 31 12.20 6.69 3.63
N GLY A 32 13.51 6.63 3.88
CA GLY A 32 14.07 6.81 5.22
C GLY A 32 13.48 5.78 6.19
N ASN A 33 12.91 6.25 7.30
CA ASN A 33 12.29 5.39 8.30
C ASN A 33 10.82 5.08 8.01
N TRP A 34 10.24 5.65 6.95
CA TRP A 34 8.80 5.64 6.74
C TRP A 34 8.40 4.68 5.62
N LYS A 35 7.31 3.96 5.84
CA LYS A 35 6.59 3.19 4.83
C LYS A 35 5.20 3.75 4.65
N LEU A 36 4.80 3.99 3.41
CA LEU A 36 3.43 4.32 3.02
C LEU A 36 2.89 3.16 2.19
N LEU A 37 1.66 2.73 2.48
CA LEU A 37 0.86 1.86 1.62
C LEU A 37 -0.40 2.62 1.15
N LEU A 38 -0.74 2.44 -0.12
CA LEU A 38 -1.97 2.92 -0.74
C LEU A 38 -2.66 1.75 -1.41
N HIS A 39 -3.94 1.54 -1.09
CA HIS A 39 -4.71 0.40 -1.57
C HIS A 39 -5.50 0.76 -2.83
N ASP A 40 -5.60 -0.19 -3.76
CA ASP A 40 -6.43 -0.07 -4.94
C ASP A 40 -7.91 -0.24 -4.54
N PRO A 41 -8.80 0.71 -4.86
CA PRO A 41 -10.18 0.68 -4.40
C PRO A 41 -11.04 -0.42 -5.05
N LYS A 42 -10.56 -1.08 -6.12
CA LYS A 42 -11.29 -2.16 -6.79
C LYS A 42 -10.81 -3.53 -6.34
N ASN A 43 -9.50 -3.67 -6.15
CA ASN A 43 -8.87 -4.97 -5.93
C ASN A 43 -8.57 -5.26 -4.46
N TYR A 44 -8.40 -4.22 -3.63
CA TYR A 44 -8.08 -4.42 -2.23
C TYR A 44 -9.19 -5.20 -1.50
N GLY A 45 -8.79 -6.32 -0.91
CA GLY A 45 -9.68 -7.13 -0.08
C GLY A 45 -10.77 -7.88 -0.84
N LEU A 46 -10.61 -8.10 -2.15
CA LEU A 46 -11.48 -8.96 -2.94
C LEU A 46 -11.71 -10.30 -2.21
N PRO A 47 -12.96 -10.79 -2.19
CA PRO A 47 -13.30 -11.89 -1.30
C PRO A 47 -12.68 -13.21 -1.77
N TYR A 48 -12.13 -13.97 -0.82
CA TYR A 48 -11.69 -15.35 -0.99
C TYR A 48 -12.51 -16.26 -0.10
N ALA A 49 -13.05 -17.35 -0.67
CA ALA A 49 -13.94 -18.28 0.04
C ALA A 49 -15.12 -17.60 0.79
N GLY A 50 -15.67 -16.52 0.21
CA GLY A 50 -16.81 -15.78 0.76
C GLY A 50 -16.48 -14.81 1.89
N LYS A 51 -15.19 -14.55 2.16
CA LYS A 51 -14.73 -13.57 3.17
C LYS A 51 -13.81 -12.55 2.51
N SER A 52 -13.88 -11.29 2.93
CA SER A 52 -12.92 -10.28 2.47
C SER A 52 -11.50 -10.69 2.84
N ALA A 53 -10.57 -10.50 1.90
CA ALA A 53 -9.13 -10.69 2.12
C ALA A 53 -8.45 -9.43 2.69
N ALA A 54 -9.20 -8.33 2.91
CA ALA A 54 -8.67 -7.10 3.48
C ALA A 54 -8.10 -7.34 4.87
N HIS A 55 -7.19 -6.46 5.28
CA HIS A 55 -6.75 -6.44 6.67
C HIS A 55 -7.95 -6.20 7.60
N PRO A 56 -8.14 -6.99 8.67
CA PRO A 56 -9.32 -6.89 9.55
C PRO A 56 -9.55 -5.49 10.14
N ASP A 57 -8.47 -4.76 10.40
CA ASP A 57 -8.49 -3.41 10.97
C ASP A 57 -8.51 -2.30 9.90
N ASN A 58 -8.52 -2.64 8.61
CA ASN A 58 -8.54 -1.69 7.50
C ASN A 58 -9.38 -2.22 6.33
N LEU A 59 -10.66 -2.53 6.58
CA LEU A 59 -11.56 -3.10 5.57
C LEU A 59 -11.82 -2.15 4.40
N GLU A 60 -11.75 -0.84 4.62
CA GLU A 60 -11.99 0.17 3.58
C GLU A 60 -10.75 0.50 2.74
N GLY A 61 -9.58 -0.07 3.06
CA GLY A 61 -8.33 0.21 2.33
C GLY A 61 -7.88 1.66 2.49
N LYS A 62 -8.00 2.22 3.70
CA LYS A 62 -7.47 3.55 4.03
C LYS A 62 -5.94 3.55 3.91
N PRO A 63 -5.31 4.69 3.57
CA PRO A 63 -3.86 4.80 3.57
C PRO A 63 -3.23 4.36 4.90
N GLU A 64 -2.09 3.69 4.79
CA GLU A 64 -1.34 3.22 5.96
C GLU A 64 0.06 3.84 5.97
N LEU A 65 0.45 4.39 7.12
CA LEU A 65 1.75 5.03 7.30
C LEU A 65 2.43 4.51 8.57
N TYR A 66 3.62 3.95 8.43
CA TYR A 66 4.38 3.37 9.54
C TYR A 66 5.78 3.97 9.62
N ASN A 67 6.26 4.18 10.85
CA ASN A 67 7.66 4.48 11.13
C ASN A 67 8.38 3.17 11.45
N LEU A 68 9.04 2.55 10.47
CA LEU A 68 9.68 1.24 10.59
C LEU A 68 10.82 1.18 11.61
N THR A 69 11.39 2.32 12.01
CA THR A 69 12.41 2.35 13.07
C THR A 69 11.79 2.22 14.46
N GLU A 70 10.60 2.78 14.67
CA GLU A 70 9.88 2.75 15.95
C GLU A 70 8.86 1.61 16.03
N ASP A 71 8.31 1.23 14.88
CA ASP A 71 7.29 0.21 14.70
C ASP A 71 7.67 -0.73 13.54
N PRO A 72 8.70 -1.60 13.75
CA PRO A 72 9.18 -2.53 12.72
C PRO A 72 8.16 -3.63 12.37
N HIS A 73 7.05 -3.72 13.12
CA HIS A 73 6.00 -4.69 12.92
C HIS A 73 4.70 -4.06 12.40
N GLU A 74 4.71 -2.77 12.05
CA GLU A 74 3.61 -2.09 11.36
C GLU A 74 2.27 -2.20 12.12
N LYS A 75 2.31 -2.09 13.46
CA LYS A 75 1.14 -2.24 14.32
C LYS A 75 0.35 -0.95 14.51
N ASN A 76 0.98 0.20 14.34
CA ASN A 76 0.40 1.50 14.63
C ASN A 76 0.32 2.34 13.35
N ASN A 77 -0.85 2.34 12.71
CA ASN A 77 -1.06 3.20 11.54
C ASN A 77 -1.09 4.68 11.95
N LEU A 78 -0.14 5.46 11.45
CA LEU A 78 0.04 6.88 11.74
C LEU A 78 -0.52 7.80 10.65
N ALA A 79 -1.23 7.26 9.64
CA ALA A 79 -1.68 8.02 8.48
C ALA A 79 -2.61 9.18 8.86
N GLU A 80 -3.63 8.94 9.68
CA GLU A 80 -4.58 9.97 10.11
C GLU A 80 -3.90 11.09 10.92
N ALA A 81 -2.87 10.74 11.71
CA ALA A 81 -2.11 11.69 12.51
C ALA A 81 -1.05 12.48 11.71
N ASN A 82 -0.71 12.04 10.50
CA ASN A 82 0.37 12.63 9.69
C ASN A 82 -0.04 12.87 8.22
N PRO A 83 -1.12 13.61 7.95
CA PRO A 83 -1.67 13.77 6.59
C PRO A 83 -0.69 14.43 5.62
N GLU A 84 0.15 15.37 6.10
CA GLU A 84 1.18 16.01 5.26
C GLU A 84 2.24 15.02 4.79
N LYS A 85 2.61 14.05 5.64
CA LYS A 85 3.59 13.02 5.29
C LYS A 85 3.02 12.02 4.30
N VAL A 86 1.77 11.59 4.50
CA VAL A 86 1.03 10.79 3.53
C VAL A 86 1.03 11.50 2.17
N ALA A 87 0.59 12.76 2.11
CA ALA A 87 0.54 13.51 0.87
C ALA A 87 1.92 13.66 0.19
N LYS A 88 2.99 13.88 0.97
CA LYS A 88 4.36 13.95 0.44
C LYS A 88 4.81 12.61 -0.15
N MET A 89 4.62 11.51 0.58
CA MET A 89 5.06 10.18 0.14
C MET A 89 4.19 9.65 -1.01
N THR A 90 2.90 9.98 -1.06
CA THR A 90 2.02 9.72 -2.21
C THR A 90 2.59 10.35 -3.46
N LYS A 91 3.02 11.62 -3.42
CA LYS A 91 3.67 12.28 -4.57
C LYS A 91 4.95 11.56 -5.01
N VAL A 92 5.75 11.06 -4.08
CA VAL A 92 6.97 10.30 -4.39
C VAL A 92 6.62 8.98 -5.07
N LEU A 93 5.61 8.26 -4.57
CA LEU A 93 5.13 7.00 -5.13
C LEU A 93 4.53 7.20 -6.53
N ASP A 94 3.65 8.18 -6.71
CA ASP A 94 3.00 8.47 -7.99
C ASP A 94 3.98 9.05 -9.04
N ALA A 95 5.09 9.64 -8.62
CA ALA A 95 6.15 10.08 -9.53
C ALA A 95 6.95 8.90 -10.10
N TRP A 96 7.07 7.80 -9.34
CA TRP A 96 7.75 6.59 -9.81
C TRP A 96 6.88 5.80 -10.78
N TRP A 97 5.61 5.59 -10.43
CA TRP A 97 4.70 4.78 -11.24
C TRP A 97 3.26 5.22 -11.00
N LYS A 98 2.55 5.57 -12.08
CA LYS A 98 1.10 5.65 -12.10
C LYS A 98 0.59 4.42 -12.84
N PRO A 99 -0.10 3.49 -12.17
CA PRO A 99 -0.76 2.37 -12.83
C PRO A 99 -1.79 2.88 -13.85
#